data_AF-A0A7H4P4A8-F1
#
_entry.id   AF-A0A7H4P4A8-F1
#
_cell.length_a   1.000
_cell.length_b   1.000
_cell.length_c   1.000
_cell.angle_alpha   90.00
_cell.angle_beta   90.00
_cell.angle_gamma   90.00
#
_symmetry.space_group_name_H-M   'P 1'
#
loop_
_entity.id
_entity.type
_entity.pdbx_description
1 polymer ?
#
loop_
_entity_poly.entity_id
_entity_poly.type
_entity_poly.pdbx_seq_one_letter_code
_entity_poly.pdbx_strand_id
1 'polypeptide(L)' 'MSITARPISPSKLLEACPQGIDIYYENVGGKVFDEVLPLLNTSARVPVCGLVSGYNATALPTARIACRC' A
#
# COMPACT_ATOMS: atom_id res chain seq x y z
N MET A 1 4.21 -3.84 -13.20
CA MET A 1 3.09 -4.68 -12.71
C MET A 1 2.29 -3.84 -11.72
N SER A 2 1.19 -3.22 -12.13
CA SER A 2 0.38 -2.38 -11.23
C SER A 2 -0.55 -3.27 -10.41
N ILE A 3 -0.21 -3.48 -9.14
CA ILE A 3 -1.07 -4.16 -8.17
C ILE A 3 -2.20 -3.21 -7.75
N THR A 4 -3.36 -3.32 -8.38
CA THR A 4 -4.59 -2.65 -7.95
C THR A 4 -5.37 -3.56 -6.99
N ALA A 5 -5.83 -2.97 -5.89
CA ALA A 5 -6.31 -3.65 -4.69
C ALA A 5 -7.39 -4.73 -4.94
N ARG A 6 -6.97 -5.99 -4.86
CA ARG A 6 -7.80 -7.17 -4.55
C ARG A 6 -7.43 -7.65 -3.14
N PRO A 7 -8.28 -8.43 -2.44
CA PRO A 7 -7.90 -9.02 -1.16
C PRO A 7 -6.72 -9.96 -1.40
N ILE A 8 -5.52 -9.50 -1.04
CA ILE A 8 -4.27 -10.18 -1.37
C ILE A 8 -3.57 -10.51 -0.06
N SER A 9 -3.20 -11.78 0.09
CA SER A 9 -2.40 -12.24 1.22
C SER A 9 -0.94 -11.83 1.01
N PRO A 10 -0.18 -11.52 2.06
CA PRO A 10 1.24 -11.17 1.96
C PRO A 10 2.07 -12.26 1.27
N SER A 11 1.70 -13.53 1.47
CA SER A 11 2.34 -14.67 0.79
C SER A 11 2.16 -14.62 -0.72
N LYS A 12 0.97 -14.27 -1.22
CA LYS A 12 0.71 -14.15 -2.66
C LYS A 12 1.44 -12.97 -3.29
N LEU A 13 1.66 -11.89 -2.53
CA LEU A 13 2.48 -10.75 -2.97
C LEU A 13 3.95 -11.14 -3.12
N LEU A 14 4.49 -11.92 -2.18
CA LEU A 14 5.86 -12.44 -2.27
C LEU A 14 6.03 -13.45 -3.42
N GLU A 15 5.03 -14.30 -3.67
CA GLU A 15 5.04 -15.22 -4.82
C GLU A 15 5.01 -14.45 -6.15
N ALA A 16 4.20 -13.40 -6.24
CA ALA A 16 4.07 -12.59 -7.46
C ALA A 16 5.26 -11.63 -7.67
N CYS A 17 5.85 -11.14 -6.59
CA CYS A 17 6.94 -10.17 -6.59
C CYS A 17 8.05 -10.64 -5.63
N PRO A 18 8.81 -11.68 -6.00
CA PRO A 18 9.86 -12.24 -5.14
C PRO A 18 11.02 -11.26 -4.91
N GLN A 19 11.13 -10.23 -5.74
CA GLN A 19 12.16 -9.18 -5.67
C GLN A 19 11.66 -7.92 -4.94
N GLY A 20 10.46 -7.96 -4.33
CA GLY A 20 9.83 -6.79 -3.72
C GLY A 20 9.10 -5.89 -4.73
N ILE A 21 8.56 -4.78 -4.23
CA ILE A 21 7.74 -3.85 -5.04
C ILE A 21 8.44 -2.49 -5.12
N ASP A 22 8.71 -2.05 -6.34
CA ASP A 22 9.29 -0.71 -6.60
C ASP A 22 8.24 0.37 -6.83
N ILE A 23 7.05 -0.01 -7.31
CA ILE A 23 5.95 0.93 -7.60
C ILE A 23 4.63 0.36 -7.10
N TYR A 24 4.01 1.04 -6.13
CA TYR A 24 2.70 0.69 -5.59
C TYR A 24 1.70 1.81 -5.83
N TYR A 25 0.62 1.53 -6.55
CA TYR A 25 -0.40 2.55 -6.83
C TYR A 25 -1.47 2.52 -5.75
N GLU A 26 -1.50 3.55 -4.91
CA GLU A 26 -2.34 3.56 -3.73
C GLU A 26 -3.68 4.26 -3.94
N ASN A 27 -4.75 3.51 -3.76
CA ASN A 27 -6.15 3.97 -3.86
C ASN A 27 -6.98 3.67 -2.61
N VAL A 28 -6.54 2.74 -1.77
CA VAL A 28 -7.38 2.14 -0.74
C VAL A 28 -7.01 2.60 0.65
N GLY A 29 -5.74 2.55 1.04
CA GLY A 29 -5.30 2.87 2.40
C GLY A 29 -5.64 1.77 3.41
N GLY A 30 -5.32 2.06 4.67
CA GLY A 30 -5.64 1.20 5.80
C GLY A 30 -4.89 -0.13 5.76
N LYS A 31 -5.57 -1.23 6.13
CA LYS A 31 -4.96 -2.56 6.29
C LYS A 31 -4.21 -3.05 5.04
N VAL A 32 -4.69 -2.70 3.86
CA VAL A 32 -4.03 -3.10 2.60
C VAL A 32 -2.66 -2.43 2.48
N PHE A 33 -2.57 -1.15 2.84
CA PHE A 33 -1.31 -0.42 2.83
C PHE A 33 -0.36 -0.92 3.90
N ASP A 34 -0.87 -1.22 5.10
CA ASP A 34 -0.09 -1.75 6.22
C ASP A 34 0.58 -3.10 5.89
N GLU A 35 -0.09 -3.94 5.08
CA GLU A 35 0.47 -5.23 4.63
C GLU A 35 1.47 -5.10 3.48
N VAL A 36 1.32 -4.09 2.62
CA VAL A 36 2.21 -3.86 1.46
C VAL A 36 3.47 -3.08 1.85
N LEU A 37 3.38 -2.19 2.85
CA LEU A 37 4.49 -1.36 3.33
C LEU A 37 5.79 -2.14 3.59
N PRO A 38 5.78 -3.30 4.28
CA PRO A 38 7.00 -4.08 4.53
C PRO A 38 7.60 -4.75 3.28
N LEU A 39 6.84 -4.83 2.18
CA LEU A 39 7.23 -5.50 0.93
C LEU A 39 7.78 -4.50 -0.11
N LEU A 40 7.77 -3.21 0.21
CA LEU A 40 8.33 -2.16 -0.64
C LEU A 40 9.86 -2.17 -0.56
N ASN A 41 10.50 -2.06 -1.72
CA ASN A 41 11.94 -1.91 -1.80
C ASN A 41 12.39 -0.51 -1.34
N THR A 42 13.66 -0.41 -0.95
CA THR A 42 14.30 0.90 -0.69
C THR A 42 14.22 1.76 -1.95
N SER A 43 13.71 2.99 -1.81
CA SER A 43 13.41 3.92 -2.93
C SER A 43 12.20 3.57 -3.79
N ALA A 44 11.31 2.68 -3.32
CA ALA A 44 10.03 2.46 -3.97
C ALA A 44 9.18 3.74 -4.02
N ARG A 45 8.39 3.88 -5.08
CA ARG A 45 7.51 5.03 -5.32
C ARG A 45 6.06 4.62 -5.14
N VAL A 46 5.33 5.42 -4.38
CA VAL A 46 3.90 5.17 -4.11
C VAL A 46 3.07 6.35 -4.61
N PRO A 47 2.62 6.35 -5.88
CA PRO A 47 1.62 7.31 -6.33
C PRO A 47 0.31 7.08 -5.57
N VAL A 48 -0.06 8.03 -4.72
CA VAL A 48 -1.30 8.01 -3.94
C VAL A 48 -2.37 8.79 -4.70
N CYS A 49 -3.47 8.13 -5.03
CA CYS A 49 -4.60 8.73 -5.75
C CYS A 49 -5.89 8.74 -4.93
N GLY A 50 -5.98 7.93 -3.88
CA GLY A 50 -7.11 7.95 -2.95
C GLY A 50 -6.87 7.07 -1.72
N LEU A 51 -7.68 7.26 -0.68
CA LEU A 51 -7.66 6.45 0.54
C LEU A 51 -9.09 6.05 0.90
N VAL A 52 -9.72 5.25 0.03
CA VAL A 52 -11.15 4.93 0.14
C VAL A 52 -11.53 4.28 1.48
N SER A 53 -10.61 3.53 2.10
CA SER A 53 -10.82 2.91 3.42
C SER A 53 -11.04 3.93 4.54
N GLY A 54 -10.54 5.15 4.37
CA GLY A 54 -10.67 6.24 5.34
C GLY A 54 -11.86 7.17 5.07
N TYR A 55 -12.56 7.05 3.94
CA TYR A 55 -13.64 8.02 3.60
C TYR A 55 -14.82 7.98 4.56
N ASN A 56 -15.11 6.82 5.14
CA ASN A 56 -16.17 6.67 6.13
C ASN A 56 -15.69 6.95 7.57
N ALA A 57 -14.42 7.32 7.76
CA ALA A 57 -13.89 7.63 9.08
C ALA A 57 -14.35 9.02 9.53
N THR A 58 -14.98 9.09 10.70
CA THR A 58 -15.45 10.35 11.32
C THR A 58 -14.37 11.05 12.13
N ALA A 59 -13.21 10.41 12.28
CA ALA A 59 -12.03 10.94 12.96
C ALA A 59 -10.80 10.77 12.07
N LEU A 60 -9.83 11.67 12.22
CA LEU A 60 -8.56 11.57 11.49
C LEU A 60 -7.82 10.29 11.90
N PRO A 61 -7.36 9.47 10.94
CA PRO A 61 -6.59 8.27 11.24
C PRO A 61 -5.23 8.64 11.85
N THR A 62 -4.82 7.88 12.88
CA THR A 62 -3.57 8.10 13.64
C THR A 62 -2.31 7.85 12.79
N ALA A 63 -2.42 7.06 11.73
CA ALA A 63 -1.31 6.76 10.83
C ALA A 63 -1.27 7.74 9.66
N ARG A 64 -0.18 8.50 9.56
CA ARG A 64 0.13 9.29 8.36
C ARG A 64 0.82 8.39 7.35
N ILE A 65 0.49 8.56 6.07
CA ILE A 65 1.37 8.17 4.96
C ILE A 65 2.62 9.04 5.09
N ALA A 66 3.56 8.60 5.93
CA ALA A 66 4.86 9.20 6.03
C ALA A 66 5.68 8.63 4.88
N CYS A 67 5.47 9.19 3.68
CA CYS A 67 6.44 9.05 2.61
C CYS A 67 7.69 9.81 3.09
N ARG A 68 8.56 9.14 3.85
CA ARG A 68 9.94 9.59 4.03
C ARG A 68 10.63 9.31 2.71
N CYS A 69 10.60 10.31 1.84
CA CYS A 69 11.62 10.45 0.82
C CYS A 69 13.01 10.51 1.45
#